data_AF-A0A7S0ACX9-F1
#
_entry.id   AF-A0A7S0ACX9-F1
#
_cell.length_a   1.000
_cell.length_b   1.000
_cell.length_c   1.000
_cell.angle_alpha   90.00
_cell.angle_beta   90.00
_cell.angle_gamma   90.00
#
_symmetry.space_group_name_H-M   'P 1'
#
loop_
_entity.id
_entity.type
_entity.pdbx_description
1 polymer ?
#
loop_
_entity_poly.entity_id
_entity_poly.type
_entity_poly.pdbx_seq_one_letter_code
_entity_poly.pdbx_strand_id
1 'polypeptide(L)'
;ARQIRRKLGQGGDLKGNEWLIEHLVTGYEGAWYTNNPGGEEDAAIFDNVTSRFLNYYISGQKYLYDQIGLNGLYYDGFNGERKVQKRIRKMSESPSIDSTVRFDIHGRPFEYTELLPFIDSMWTAEGIDFTRNAAYWLISISALPFGSFGEMLGGD
;
A
#
# COMPACT_ATOMS: atom_id res chain seq x y z
N ALA A 1 -4.20 -10.70 37.31
CA ALA A 1 -3.78 -11.04 35.94
C ALA A 1 -4.96 -10.76 34.99
N ARG A 2 -5.04 -9.55 34.42
CA ARG A 2 -6.09 -9.23 33.45
C ARG A 2 -5.69 -9.83 32.11
N GLN A 3 -6.47 -10.79 31.67
CA GLN A 3 -6.41 -11.45 30.38
C GLN A 3 -6.48 -10.36 29.29
N ILE A 4 -5.34 -10.11 28.62
CA ILE A 4 -5.24 -9.22 27.45
C ILE A 4 -6.09 -9.86 26.37
N ARG A 5 -7.36 -9.45 26.32
CA ARG A 5 -8.33 -9.94 25.34
C ARG A 5 -8.10 -9.18 24.04
N ARG A 6 -7.79 -9.97 23.01
CA ARG A 6 -8.06 -9.75 21.58
C ARG A 6 -6.94 -9.10 20.77
N LYS A 7 -5.93 -9.93 20.49
CA LYS A 7 -5.37 -10.09 19.14
C LYS A 7 -6.51 -10.49 18.19
N LEU A 8 -7.03 -9.57 17.38
CA LEU A 8 -8.02 -9.88 16.35
C LEU A 8 -7.66 -9.15 15.06
N GLY A 9 -6.89 -9.83 14.20
CA GLY A 9 -6.86 -9.54 12.77
C GLY A 9 -8.14 -10.03 12.09
N GLN A 10 -8.63 -9.23 11.16
CA GLN A 10 -9.86 -9.39 10.37
C GLN A 10 -11.19 -9.31 11.16
N GLY A 11 -11.67 -8.07 11.35
CA GLY A 11 -13.09 -7.78 11.65
C GLY A 11 -13.43 -7.36 13.10
N GLY A 12 -12.44 -7.09 13.95
CA GLY A 12 -12.63 -6.46 15.27
C GLY A 12 -11.87 -5.13 15.40
N ASP A 13 -12.10 -4.39 16.50
CA ASP A 13 -11.35 -3.16 16.81
C ASP A 13 -9.85 -3.46 16.97
N LEU A 14 -9.08 -3.30 15.89
CA LEU A 14 -7.63 -3.47 15.87
C LEU A 14 -6.97 -2.39 16.72
N LYS A 15 -6.33 -2.81 17.82
CA LYS A 15 -5.56 -1.93 18.73
C LYS A 15 -4.04 -2.13 18.62
N GLY A 16 -3.56 -3.03 17.78
CA GLY A 16 -2.12 -3.32 17.65
C GLY A 16 -1.57 -4.19 18.80
N ASN A 17 -0.24 -4.25 18.90
CA ASN A 17 0.48 -5.04 19.91
C ASN A 17 0.52 -4.35 21.30
N GLU A 18 1.09 -5.03 22.30
CA GLU A 18 1.19 -4.51 23.68
C GLU A 18 1.94 -3.18 23.73
N TRP A 19 2.99 -3.02 22.92
CA TRP A 19 3.77 -1.79 22.89
C TRP A 19 2.91 -0.58 22.48
N LEU A 20 2.11 -0.71 21.41
CA LEU A 20 1.22 0.35 20.94
C LEU A 20 0.18 0.71 22.01
N ILE A 21 -0.38 -0.29 22.68
CA ILE A 21 -1.37 -0.10 23.74
C ILE A 21 -0.76 0.61 24.95
N GLU A 22 0.47 0.27 25.34
CA GLU A 22 1.15 0.83 26.51
C GLU A 22 1.75 2.22 26.27
N HIS A 23 2.24 2.49 25.05
CA HIS A 23 3.06 3.68 24.77
C HIS A 23 2.35 4.70 23.88
N LEU A 24 1.57 4.25 22.90
CA LEU A 24 0.78 5.14 22.05
C LEU A 24 -0.57 5.46 22.70
N VAL A 25 -1.13 4.49 23.44
CA VAL A 25 -2.28 4.58 24.36
C VAL A 25 -3.61 4.99 23.70
N THR A 26 -3.69 6.18 23.11
CA THR A 26 -4.88 6.70 22.42
C THR A 26 -4.48 7.53 21.20
N GLY A 27 -5.45 7.90 20.36
CA GLY A 27 -5.21 8.76 19.20
C GLY A 27 -4.60 8.05 17.98
N TYR A 28 -4.64 6.73 17.95
CA TYR A 28 -4.28 5.92 16.78
C TYR A 28 -5.35 4.87 16.48
N GLU A 29 -5.33 4.38 15.25
CA GLU A 29 -6.14 3.27 14.77
C GLU A 29 -5.21 2.19 14.22
N GLY A 30 -5.41 0.93 14.59
CA GLY A 30 -4.62 -0.17 14.05
C GLY A 30 -5.02 -0.48 12.61
N ALA A 31 -4.03 -0.73 11.75
CA ALA A 31 -4.22 -0.99 10.32
C ALA A 31 -3.99 -2.46 9.95
N TRP A 32 -2.79 -2.97 10.22
CA TRP A 32 -2.38 -4.34 9.92
C TRP A 32 -1.87 -5.02 11.18
N TYR A 33 -2.12 -6.33 11.29
CA TYR A 33 -1.54 -7.14 12.35
C TYR A 33 -1.24 -8.54 11.83
N THR A 34 0.02 -8.97 11.92
CA THR A 34 0.42 -10.35 11.62
C THR A 34 1.47 -10.85 12.61
N ASN A 35 1.45 -12.14 12.90
CA ASN A 35 2.52 -12.82 13.63
C ASN A 35 3.48 -13.40 12.60
N ASN A 36 4.72 -12.93 12.59
CA ASN A 36 5.75 -13.44 11.71
C ASN A 36 6.27 -14.80 12.22
N PRO A 37 6.83 -15.67 11.35
CA PRO A 37 7.33 -16.99 11.73
C PRO A 37 8.38 -16.99 12.86
N GLY A 38 9.07 -15.86 13.08
CA GLY A 38 10.03 -15.67 14.17
C GLY A 38 9.42 -15.32 15.54
N GLY A 39 8.08 -15.23 15.64
CA GLY A 39 7.39 -14.76 16.84
C GLY A 39 7.37 -13.25 17.00
N GLU A 40 7.93 -12.51 16.04
CA GLU A 40 7.79 -11.06 15.93
C GLU A 40 6.38 -10.70 15.49
N GLU A 41 5.87 -9.59 15.99
CA GLU A 41 4.55 -9.07 15.62
C GLU A 41 4.73 -7.84 14.74
N ASP A 42 4.16 -7.87 13.54
CA ASP A 42 3.94 -6.66 12.76
C ASP A 42 2.59 -6.09 13.14
N ALA A 43 2.60 -4.84 13.61
CA ALA A 43 1.42 -4.12 14.08
C ALA A 43 1.44 -2.69 13.54
N ALA A 44 0.86 -2.50 12.35
CA ALA A 44 0.79 -1.19 11.70
C ALA A 44 -0.35 -0.33 12.28
N ILE A 45 -0.18 0.99 12.19
CA ILE A 45 -1.21 1.98 12.50
C ILE A 45 -1.59 2.76 11.25
N PHE A 46 -2.82 3.26 11.18
CA PHE A 46 -3.18 4.26 10.20
C PHE A 46 -2.52 5.59 10.55
N ASP A 47 -1.91 6.22 9.56
CA ASP A 47 -1.46 7.61 9.63
C ASP A 47 -2.31 8.50 8.71
N ASN A 48 -2.37 9.78 9.06
CA ASN A 48 -2.95 10.78 8.20
C ASN A 48 -1.99 11.09 7.04
N VAL A 49 -2.34 10.59 5.85
CA VAL A 49 -1.63 10.79 4.58
C VAL A 49 -1.60 12.25 4.09
N THR A 50 -2.10 13.23 4.85
CA THR A 50 -2.00 14.67 4.54
C THR A 50 -1.09 15.46 5.50
N SER A 51 -0.41 14.76 6.42
CA SER A 51 0.37 15.37 7.50
C SER A 51 1.80 15.78 7.09
N ARG A 52 2.54 16.38 8.04
CA ARG A 52 3.99 16.62 7.89
C ARG A 52 4.78 15.32 7.69
N PHE A 53 4.30 14.18 8.17
CA PHE A 53 4.94 12.89 7.91
C PHE A 53 4.94 12.57 6.43
N LEU A 54 3.87 12.90 5.68
CA LEU A 54 3.89 12.71 4.23
C LEU A 54 5.00 13.53 3.55
N ASN A 55 5.26 14.76 4.01
CA ASN A 55 6.35 15.57 3.44
C ASN A 55 7.70 14.91 3.69
N TYR A 56 7.91 14.39 4.89
CA TYR A 56 9.12 13.65 5.23
C TYR A 56 9.24 12.37 4.38
N TYR A 57 8.16 11.62 4.24
CA TYR A 57 8.10 10.39 3.45
C TYR A 57 8.45 10.62 1.98
N ILE A 58 7.80 11.58 1.31
CA ILE A 58 8.08 11.92 -0.10
C ILE A 58 9.51 12.46 -0.27
N SER A 59 10.01 13.25 0.68
CA SER A 59 11.38 13.79 0.61
C SER A 59 12.43 12.69 0.79
N GLY A 60 12.17 11.73 1.69
CA GLY A 60 13.01 10.55 1.89
C GLY A 60 13.08 9.70 0.62
N GLN A 61 11.95 9.45 -0.03
CA GLN A 61 11.94 8.76 -1.33
C GLN A 61 12.76 9.52 -2.36
N LYS A 62 12.55 10.83 -2.51
CA LYS A 62 13.33 11.64 -3.43
C LYS A 62 14.84 11.52 -3.18
N TYR A 63 15.25 11.54 -1.92
CA TYR A 63 16.66 11.33 -1.55
C TYR A 63 17.17 9.97 -2.05
N LEU A 64 16.40 8.90 -1.85
CA LEU A 64 16.78 7.57 -2.33
C LEU A 64 16.92 7.53 -3.85
N TYR A 65 16.02 8.18 -4.59
CA TYR A 65 16.11 8.32 -6.04
C TYR A 65 17.36 9.09 -6.46
N ASP A 66 17.58 10.27 -5.88
CA ASP A 66 18.63 11.18 -6.32
C ASP A 66 20.04 10.74 -5.88
N GLN A 67 20.17 10.09 -4.72
CA GLN A 67 21.47 9.82 -4.09
C GLN A 67 21.86 8.34 -4.11
N ILE A 68 20.88 7.44 -4.00
CA ILE A 68 21.13 5.99 -3.98
C ILE A 68 20.92 5.38 -5.38
N GLY A 69 20.22 6.08 -6.27
CA GLY A 69 19.95 5.62 -7.63
C GLY A 69 18.80 4.62 -7.72
N LEU A 70 17.87 4.66 -6.76
CA LEU A 70 16.59 3.96 -6.93
C LEU A 70 15.89 4.47 -8.21
N ASN A 71 15.18 3.58 -8.88
CA ASN A 71 14.62 3.84 -10.21
C ASN A 71 13.15 3.36 -10.36
N GLY A 72 12.54 2.93 -9.26
CA GLY A 72 11.13 2.58 -9.20
C GLY A 72 10.61 2.61 -7.77
N LEU A 73 9.29 2.75 -7.64
CA LEU A 73 8.57 2.76 -6.37
C LEU A 73 7.43 1.76 -6.46
N TYR A 74 7.34 0.88 -5.48
CA TYR A 74 6.22 -0.05 -5.30
C TYR A 74 5.53 0.26 -3.97
N TYR A 75 4.21 0.35 -3.98
CA TYR A 75 3.42 0.49 -2.76
C TYR A 75 2.47 -0.67 -2.54
N ASP A 76 2.62 -1.29 -1.38
CA ASP A 76 1.73 -2.33 -0.89
C ASP A 76 0.56 -1.72 -0.11
N GLY A 77 -0.63 -1.66 -0.71
CA GLY A 77 -1.85 -1.20 -0.03
C GLY A 77 -1.89 0.30 0.31
N PHE A 78 -1.12 1.16 -0.38
CA PHE A 78 -1.12 2.60 -0.10
C PHE A 78 -2.36 3.31 -0.68
N ASN A 79 -3.26 3.74 0.19
CA ASN A 79 -4.46 4.48 -0.20
C ASN A 79 -4.32 6.00 0.00
N GLY A 80 -3.35 6.60 -0.69
CA GLY A 80 -3.20 8.05 -0.69
C GLY A 80 -4.26 8.74 -1.53
N GLU A 81 -4.89 9.81 -1.01
CA GLU A 81 -5.81 10.63 -1.79
C GLU A 81 -5.15 11.20 -3.06
N ARG A 82 -5.95 11.60 -4.05
CA ARG A 82 -5.48 12.17 -5.34
C ARG A 82 -4.35 13.20 -5.21
N LYS A 83 -4.43 14.11 -4.23
CA LYS A 83 -3.41 15.15 -4.02
C LYS A 83 -2.05 14.56 -3.66
N VAL A 84 -2.05 13.48 -2.88
CA VAL A 84 -0.85 12.77 -2.45
C VAL A 84 -0.23 12.05 -3.65
N GLN A 85 -1.04 11.33 -4.42
CA GLN A 85 -0.54 10.60 -5.60
C GLN A 85 0.08 11.51 -6.65
N LYS A 86 -0.50 12.69 -6.90
CA LYS A 86 0.11 13.69 -7.79
C LYS A 86 1.53 14.10 -7.36
N ARG A 87 1.77 14.20 -6.05
CA ARG A 87 3.09 14.58 -5.52
C ARG A 87 4.08 13.45 -5.66
N ILE A 88 3.63 12.22 -5.43
CA ILE A 88 4.46 11.01 -5.56
C ILE A 88 4.83 10.78 -7.02
N ARG A 89 3.86 10.90 -7.94
CA ARG A 89 4.12 10.84 -9.39
C ARG A 89 5.14 11.89 -9.83
N LYS A 90 4.95 13.15 -9.42
CA LYS A 90 5.90 14.21 -9.76
C LYS A 90 7.31 13.93 -9.21
N MET A 91 7.41 13.30 -8.05
CA MET A 91 8.68 12.91 -7.45
C MET A 91 9.34 11.77 -8.24
N SER A 92 8.58 10.76 -8.66
CA SER A 92 9.08 9.62 -9.43
C SER A 92 9.43 9.95 -10.89
N GLU A 93 9.01 11.11 -11.39
CA GLU A 93 9.40 11.63 -12.71
C GLU A 93 10.83 12.21 -12.78
N SER A 94 11.64 12.07 -11.73
CA SER A 94 13.01 12.62 -11.68
C SER A 94 13.84 12.20 -12.92
N PRO A 95 14.52 13.15 -13.59
CA PRO A 95 15.27 12.89 -14.84
C PRO A 95 16.47 11.95 -14.66
N SER A 96 16.85 11.63 -13.42
CA SER A 96 17.89 10.64 -13.09
C SER A 96 17.42 9.19 -13.27
N ILE A 97 16.15 8.94 -13.57
CA ILE A 97 15.54 7.61 -13.59
C ILE A 97 15.30 7.15 -15.04
N ASP A 98 16.09 6.19 -15.49
CA ASP A 98 15.88 5.48 -16.77
C ASP A 98 15.07 4.19 -16.55
N SER A 99 13.88 4.32 -15.95
CA SER A 99 12.92 3.22 -15.79
C SER A 99 11.64 3.50 -16.54
N THR A 100 11.09 2.45 -17.15
CA THR A 100 9.78 2.42 -17.80
C THR A 100 8.64 2.29 -16.80
N VAL A 101 8.90 1.71 -15.63
CA VAL A 101 7.94 1.58 -14.51
C VAL A 101 8.51 2.33 -13.31
N ARG A 102 7.96 3.50 -13.01
CA ARG A 102 8.46 4.41 -11.98
C ARG A 102 7.58 4.39 -10.75
N PHE A 103 6.31 4.06 -10.92
CA PHE A 103 5.36 3.94 -9.83
C PHE A 103 4.38 2.80 -10.06
N ASP A 104 4.49 1.77 -9.21
CA ASP A 104 3.60 0.62 -9.12
C ASP A 104 2.84 0.63 -7.78
N ILE A 105 1.61 0.14 -7.80
CA ILE A 105 0.80 -0.06 -6.60
C ILE A 105 0.22 -1.47 -6.58
N HIS A 106 -0.05 -1.96 -5.38
CA HIS A 106 -0.83 -3.17 -5.19
C HIS A 106 -2.27 -2.86 -4.78
N GLY A 107 -3.20 -3.47 -5.50
CA GLY A 107 -4.58 -3.64 -5.07
C GLY A 107 -5.52 -3.92 -6.22
N ARG A 108 -6.83 -3.76 -5.99
CA ARG A 108 -7.83 -4.06 -7.02
C ARG A 108 -8.12 -2.83 -7.87
N PRO A 109 -8.18 -2.94 -9.21
CA PRO A 109 -8.35 -1.78 -10.10
C PRO A 109 -9.53 -0.87 -9.73
N PHE A 110 -10.68 -1.46 -9.37
CA PHE A 110 -11.87 -0.67 -9.02
C PHE A 110 -11.68 0.20 -7.77
N GLU A 111 -10.90 -0.25 -6.77
CA GLU A 111 -10.61 0.50 -5.53
C GLU A 111 -9.73 1.72 -5.82
N TYR A 112 -8.87 1.59 -6.83
CA TYR A 112 -7.87 2.58 -7.20
C TYR A 112 -8.23 3.40 -8.43
N THR A 113 -9.46 3.32 -8.95
CA THR A 113 -9.88 3.97 -10.22
C THR A 113 -9.49 5.45 -10.30
N GLU A 114 -9.55 6.19 -9.19
CA GLU A 114 -9.14 7.60 -9.13
C GLU A 114 -7.62 7.81 -9.25
N LEU A 115 -6.84 6.80 -8.87
CA LEU A 115 -5.39 6.83 -8.78
C LEU A 115 -4.69 6.26 -10.02
N LEU A 116 -5.38 5.43 -10.80
CA LEU A 116 -4.84 4.79 -12.02
C LEU A 116 -4.14 5.76 -12.99
N PRO A 117 -4.58 7.02 -13.18
CA PRO A 117 -3.87 7.98 -14.02
C PRO A 117 -2.47 8.41 -13.53
N PHE A 118 -2.07 8.03 -12.32
CA PHE A 118 -0.81 8.46 -11.70
C PHE A 118 0.22 7.34 -11.55
N ILE A 119 -0.12 6.10 -11.87
CA ILE A 119 0.74 4.92 -11.78
C ILE A 119 1.14 4.45 -13.18
N ASP A 120 2.25 3.74 -13.30
CA ASP A 120 2.68 3.11 -14.57
C ASP A 120 2.16 1.67 -14.67
N SER A 121 2.07 0.97 -13.53
CA SER A 121 1.60 -0.41 -13.43
C SER A 121 0.92 -0.67 -12.09
N MET A 122 0.22 -1.79 -12.00
CA MET A 122 -0.43 -2.24 -10.78
C MET A 122 -0.35 -3.75 -10.62
N TRP A 123 -0.09 -4.21 -9.41
CA TRP A 123 -0.26 -5.60 -9.03
C TRP A 123 -1.72 -5.88 -8.63
N THR A 124 -2.42 -6.77 -9.33
CA THR A 124 -3.88 -6.95 -9.20
C THR A 124 -4.34 -8.28 -8.60
N ALA A 125 -3.41 -9.16 -8.21
CA ALA A 125 -3.70 -10.59 -8.04
C ALA A 125 -3.75 -11.14 -6.61
N GLU A 126 -3.76 -10.31 -5.55
CA GLU A 126 -3.88 -10.85 -4.19
C GLU A 126 -5.28 -11.37 -3.86
N GLY A 127 -5.36 -12.62 -3.41
CA GLY A 127 -6.59 -13.22 -2.90
C GLY A 127 -7.72 -13.28 -3.94
N ILE A 128 -7.37 -13.44 -5.22
CA ILE A 128 -8.32 -13.50 -6.32
C ILE A 128 -9.01 -14.86 -6.41
N ASP A 129 -10.33 -14.83 -6.57
CA ASP A 129 -11.16 -16.01 -6.80
C ASP A 129 -11.43 -16.19 -8.30
N PHE A 130 -10.61 -17.04 -8.93
CA PHE A 130 -10.69 -17.35 -10.35
C PHE A 130 -11.95 -18.15 -10.75
N THR A 131 -12.81 -18.56 -9.80
CA THR A 131 -14.05 -19.28 -10.12
C THR A 131 -15.23 -18.34 -10.43
N ARG A 132 -15.03 -17.02 -10.30
CA ARG A 132 -16.09 -16.02 -10.46
C ARG A 132 -16.40 -15.67 -11.91
N ASN A 133 -17.51 -14.94 -12.08
CA ASN A 133 -18.04 -14.54 -13.39
C ASN A 133 -17.16 -13.49 -14.09
N ALA A 134 -17.36 -13.34 -15.41
CA ALA A 134 -16.58 -12.42 -16.24
C ALA A 134 -16.57 -10.96 -15.77
N ALA A 135 -17.62 -10.49 -15.08
CA ALA A 135 -17.66 -9.13 -14.54
C ALA A 135 -16.62 -8.95 -13.42
N TYR A 136 -16.46 -9.94 -12.53
CA TYR A 136 -15.42 -9.93 -11.51
C TYR A 136 -14.02 -9.88 -12.14
N TRP A 137 -13.78 -10.71 -13.17
CA TRP A 137 -12.51 -10.69 -13.91
C TRP A 137 -12.21 -9.31 -14.50
N LEU A 138 -13.23 -8.66 -15.08
CA LEU A 138 -13.07 -7.37 -15.72
C LEU A 138 -12.75 -6.24 -14.73
N ILE A 139 -13.37 -6.23 -13.54
CA ILE A 139 -13.24 -5.09 -12.60
C ILE A 139 -12.19 -5.30 -11.50
N SER A 140 -11.91 -6.55 -11.13
CA SER A 140 -11.05 -6.87 -9.98
C SER A 140 -9.68 -7.42 -10.36
N ILE A 141 -9.52 -7.97 -11.56
CA ILE A 141 -8.27 -8.60 -12.01
C ILE A 141 -7.64 -7.81 -13.16
N SER A 142 -8.47 -7.37 -14.11
CA SER A 142 -8.00 -6.68 -15.29
C SER A 142 -7.82 -5.17 -15.03
N ALA A 143 -6.58 -4.69 -15.11
CA ALA A 143 -6.31 -3.25 -15.22
C ALA A 143 -6.56 -2.70 -16.64
N LEU A 144 -6.82 -3.60 -17.62
CA LEU A 144 -6.99 -3.25 -19.03
C LEU A 144 -8.12 -2.23 -19.32
N PRO A 145 -9.29 -2.26 -18.65
CA PRO A 145 -10.33 -1.25 -18.87
C PRO A 145 -9.87 0.17 -18.56
N PHE A 146 -8.80 0.30 -17.79
CA PHE A 146 -8.26 1.57 -17.32
C PHE A 146 -6.94 1.93 -18.02
N GLY A 147 -6.53 1.17 -19.03
CA GLY A 147 -5.32 1.44 -19.82
C GLY A 147 -4.01 1.31 -19.05
N SER A 148 -4.01 0.67 -17.87
CA SER A 148 -2.82 0.43 -17.06
C SER A 148 -2.33 -1.01 -17.22
N PHE A 149 -1.01 -1.21 -17.17
CA PHE A 149 -0.42 -2.55 -17.14
C PHE A 149 -0.73 -3.20 -15.79
N GLY A 150 -1.28 -4.42 -15.83
CA GLY A 150 -1.59 -5.20 -14.63
C GLY A 150 -0.67 -6.40 -14.55
N GLU A 151 0.14 -6.48 -13.50
CA GLU A 151 0.92 -7.67 -13.17
C GLU A 151 0.09 -8.60 -12.27
N MET A 152 0.14 -9.89 -12.56
CA MET A 152 -0.42 -10.92 -11.70
C MET A 152 0.72 -11.74 -11.10
N LEU A 153 0.68 -11.98 -9.78
CA LEU A 153 1.52 -12.99 -9.16
C LEU A 153 0.81 -14.33 -9.35
N GLY A 154 1.51 -15.33 -9.86
CA GLY A 154 0.97 -16.66 -10.06
C GLY A 154 2.06 -17.67 -10.35
N GLY A 155 2.40 -18.47 -9.34
CA GLY A 155 3.31 -19.61 -9.46
C GLY A 155 3.96 -20.01 -8.14
N ASP A 156 3.16 -20.65 -7.28
CA ASP A 156 3.65 -21.67 -6.35
C ASP A 156 3.18 -23.03 -6.90
#